data_AF-A0A9E2E5X2-F1
#
_entry.id   AF-A0A9E2E5X2-F1
#
_cell.length_a   1.000
_cell.length_b   1.000
_cell.length_c   1.000
_cell.angle_alpha   90.00
_cell.angle_beta   90.00
_cell.angle_gamma   90.00
#
_symmetry.space_group_name_H-M   'P 1'
#
loop_
_entity.id
_entity.type
_entity.pdbx_description
1 polymer ?
#
loop_
_entity_poly.entity_id
_entity_poly.type
_entity_poly.pdbx_seq_one_letter_code
_entity_poly.pdbx_strand_id
1 'polypeptide(L)'
;EQNDLFMRELLVKAGREDLIEGLNNMLAIPFGYWPEGSGYSAMTNYITPEGEPMLAVFDIDWIINGVKFMAPPYSPEFDPMRIPRIAMPPEAIAYLVEHQTEFPTMVSCQVGPLDAEQVNDQDYLGEAIQASITSGTCPQGFYILENYSFDMR
;
A
#
# COMPACT_ATOMS: atom_id res chain seq x y z
N GLU A 1 4.05 2.04 22.31
CA GLU A 1 2.96 2.96 22.72
C GLU A 1 3.15 4.38 22.18
N GLN A 2 4.27 5.07 22.43
CA GLN A 2 4.43 6.47 21.98
C GLN A 2 4.34 6.65 20.46
N ASN A 3 4.85 5.72 19.64
CA ASN A 3 4.76 5.84 18.19
C ASN A 3 3.32 5.83 17.66
N ASP A 4 2.45 5.03 18.29
CA ASP A 4 1.07 4.85 17.87
C ASP A 4 0.23 6.10 18.20
N LEU A 5 0.40 6.63 19.41
CA LEU A 5 -0.21 7.90 19.81
C LEU A 5 0.32 9.08 18.99
N PHE A 6 1.61 9.10 18.69
CA PHE A 6 2.22 10.14 17.87
C PHE A 6 1.69 10.13 16.43
N MET A 7 1.48 8.94 15.83
CA MET A 7 0.86 8.84 14.50
C MET A 7 -0.54 9.47 14.48
N ARG A 8 -1.38 9.22 15.50
CA ARG A 8 -2.70 9.86 15.62
C ARG A 8 -2.60 11.37 15.72
N GLU A 9 -1.65 11.86 16.52
CA GLU A 9 -1.40 13.30 16.63
C GLU A 9 -1.00 13.91 15.28
N LEU A 10 -0.18 13.22 14.48
CA LEU A 10 0.18 13.65 13.14
C LEU A 10 -1.01 13.69 12.18
N LEU A 11 -1.89 12.68 12.22
CA LEU A 11 -3.10 12.64 11.40
C LEU A 11 -4.06 13.79 11.75
N VAL A 12 -4.23 14.09 13.04
CA VAL A 12 -5.01 15.25 13.50
C VAL A 12 -4.40 16.54 12.98
N LYS A 13 -3.07 16.71 13.09
CA LYS A 13 -2.39 17.91 12.56
C LYS A 13 -2.48 18.04 11.04
N ALA A 14 -2.62 16.93 10.32
CA ALA A 14 -2.79 16.89 8.88
C ALA A 14 -4.26 17.07 8.44
N GLY A 15 -5.22 17.16 9.36
CA GLY A 15 -6.65 17.20 9.05
C GLY A 15 -7.17 15.90 8.40
N ARG A 16 -6.56 14.77 8.77
CA ARG A 16 -6.85 13.42 8.23
C ARG A 16 -7.31 12.46 9.32
N GLU A 17 -8.09 12.95 10.27
CA GLU A 17 -8.69 12.12 11.33
C GLU A 17 -9.58 10.99 10.77
N ASP A 18 -10.10 11.16 9.55
CA ASP A 18 -10.83 10.13 8.79
C ASP A 18 -10.01 8.84 8.63
N LEU A 19 -8.68 8.94 8.61
CA LEU A 19 -7.80 7.78 8.47
C LEU A 19 -7.58 7.01 9.77
N ILE A 20 -7.92 7.59 10.93
CA ILE A 20 -7.65 6.96 12.23
C ILE A 20 -8.43 5.65 12.38
N GLU A 21 -9.69 5.60 11.91
CA GLU A 21 -10.51 4.37 11.94
C GLU A 21 -9.90 3.25 11.07
N GLY A 22 -9.14 3.63 10.03
CA GLY A 22 -8.42 2.68 9.17
C GLY A 22 -7.05 2.23 9.71
N LEU A 23 -6.57 2.79 10.83
CA LEU A 23 -5.29 2.42 11.42
C LEU A 23 -5.40 1.09 12.17
N ASN A 24 -5.33 0.01 11.41
CA ASN A 24 -5.17 -1.33 11.95
C ASN A 24 -3.88 -1.49 12.75
N ASN A 25 -3.90 -2.34 13.78
CA ASN A 25 -2.74 -2.62 14.61
C ASN A 25 -1.75 -3.53 13.90
N MET A 26 -0.89 -2.94 13.07
CA MET A 26 0.15 -3.65 12.34
C MET A 26 1.50 -2.97 12.55
N LEU A 27 2.55 -3.75 12.78
CA LEU A 27 3.88 -3.23 13.03
C LEU A 27 4.87 -3.71 11.97
N ALA A 28 5.69 -2.81 11.42
CA ALA A 28 6.91 -3.20 10.72
C ALA A 28 8.11 -3.15 11.66
N ILE A 29 8.87 -4.24 11.76
CA ILE A 29 10.05 -4.28 12.63
C ILE A 29 11.05 -3.21 12.14
N PRO A 30 11.44 -2.26 13.00
CA PRO A 30 12.33 -1.17 12.60
C PRO A 30 13.82 -1.55 12.71
N PHE A 31 14.14 -2.67 13.36
CA PHE A 31 15.50 -3.15 13.57
C PHE A 31 15.83 -4.30 12.63
N GLY A 32 17.09 -4.45 12.24
CA GLY A 32 17.55 -5.58 11.39
C GLY A 32 17.59 -6.94 12.09
N TYR A 33 16.91 -7.10 13.22
CA TYR A 33 16.83 -8.35 13.98
C TYR A 33 15.45 -8.50 14.64
N TRP A 34 15.04 -9.76 14.84
CA TRP A 34 13.84 -10.08 15.60
C TRP A 34 14.07 -9.85 17.10
N PRO A 35 13.17 -9.14 17.79
CA PRO A 35 13.24 -9.06 19.23
C PRO A 35 12.96 -10.45 19.84
N GLU A 36 13.67 -10.80 20.89
CA GLU A 36 13.49 -12.05 21.64
C GLU A 36 12.81 -11.82 22.99
N GLY A 37 12.31 -12.89 23.61
CA GLY A 37 11.79 -12.89 24.98
C GLY A 37 10.66 -11.86 25.21
N SER A 38 10.88 -10.96 26.18
CA SER A 38 9.93 -9.91 26.53
C SER A 38 9.70 -8.91 25.39
N GLY A 39 10.69 -8.67 24.53
CA GLY A 39 10.55 -7.79 23.37
C GLY A 39 9.60 -8.36 22.32
N TYR A 40 9.73 -9.67 22.03
CA TYR A 40 8.78 -10.38 21.16
C TYR A 40 7.36 -10.31 21.71
N SER A 41 7.23 -10.57 23.02
CA SER A 41 5.93 -10.60 23.70
C SER A 41 5.28 -9.22 23.78
N ALA A 42 6.06 -8.16 24.00
CA ALA A 42 5.57 -6.80 24.02
C ALA A 42 5.07 -6.35 22.64
N MET A 43 5.71 -6.81 21.57
CA MET A 43 5.31 -6.53 20.19
C MET A 43 4.03 -7.29 19.81
N THR A 44 4.01 -8.61 19.99
CA THR A 44 2.91 -9.47 19.54
C THR A 44 1.65 -9.36 20.39
N ASN A 45 1.77 -8.97 21.66
CA ASN A 45 0.62 -8.73 22.55
C ASN A 45 0.25 -7.25 22.67
N TYR A 46 0.79 -6.37 21.81
CA TYR A 46 0.44 -4.96 21.85
C TYR A 46 -1.04 -4.75 21.51
N ILE A 47 -1.70 -3.91 22.29
CA ILE A 47 -3.09 -3.48 22.08
C ILE A 47 -3.07 -1.98 21.81
N THR A 48 -3.79 -1.53 20.78
CA THR A 48 -3.90 -0.10 20.46
C THR A 48 -4.67 0.66 21.55
N PRO A 49 -4.59 2.00 21.59
CA PRO A 49 -5.46 2.81 22.45
C PRO A 49 -6.96 2.53 22.30
N GLU A 50 -7.41 2.09 21.12
CA GLU A 50 -8.80 1.72 20.82
C GLU A 50 -9.17 0.31 21.30
N GLY A 51 -8.20 -0.47 21.79
CA GLY A 51 -8.41 -1.83 22.26
C GLY A 51 -8.18 -2.90 21.19
N GLU A 52 -7.63 -2.55 20.02
CA GLU A 52 -7.45 -3.49 18.91
C GLU A 52 -6.18 -4.34 19.10
N PRO A 53 -6.27 -5.67 18.96
CA PRO A 53 -5.12 -6.56 19.09
C PRO A 53 -4.19 -6.49 17.87
N MET A 54 -2.93 -6.87 18.04
CA MET A 54 -1.96 -6.97 16.94
C MET A 54 -2.50 -7.90 15.84
N LEU A 55 -2.67 -7.35 14.64
CA LEU A 55 -3.17 -8.05 13.47
C LEU A 55 -2.04 -8.63 12.63
N ALA A 56 -0.92 -7.91 12.53
CA ALA A 56 0.20 -8.35 11.72
C ALA A 56 1.54 -7.75 12.15
N VAL A 57 2.61 -8.53 11.98
CA VAL A 57 3.98 -8.03 12.10
C VAL A 57 4.72 -8.29 10.79
N PHE A 58 5.19 -7.21 10.17
CA PHE A 58 6.06 -7.25 9.01
C PHE A 58 7.51 -7.48 9.48
N ASP A 59 8.10 -8.50 8.89
CA ASP A 59 9.44 -9.01 9.16
C ASP A 59 10.51 -7.93 8.94
N ILE A 60 11.73 -8.23 9.39
CA ILE A 60 12.92 -7.47 9.04
C ILE A 60 13.09 -7.50 7.52
N ASP A 61 13.67 -6.44 6.98
CA ASP A 61 13.85 -6.30 5.56
C ASP A 61 14.70 -7.44 4.96
N TRP A 62 14.17 -8.12 3.94
CA TRP A 62 14.78 -9.31 3.32
C TRP A 62 15.72 -9.00 2.14
N ILE A 63 16.27 -7.77 2.01
CA ILE A 63 17.10 -7.36 0.85
C ILE A 63 18.22 -8.36 0.51
N ILE A 64 18.89 -8.95 1.52
CA ILE A 64 20.11 -9.74 1.32
C ILE A 64 19.82 -11.23 1.05
N ASN A 65 18.63 -11.73 1.43
CA ASN A 65 18.31 -13.17 1.44
C ASN A 65 17.34 -13.58 0.32
N GLY A 66 17.11 -12.70 -0.67
CA GLY A 66 16.22 -12.94 -1.79
C GLY A 66 14.76 -12.57 -1.52
N VAL A 67 13.98 -12.40 -2.59
CA VAL A 67 12.54 -12.10 -2.53
C VAL A 67 11.83 -13.24 -1.82
N LYS A 68 11.31 -12.98 -0.62
CA LYS A 68 10.46 -13.93 0.10
C LYS A 68 9.00 -13.57 -0.16
N PHE A 69 8.32 -14.42 -0.92
CA PHE A 69 6.89 -14.26 -1.15
C PHE A 69 6.09 -14.68 0.08
N MET A 70 5.04 -13.93 0.38
CA MET A 70 4.08 -14.27 1.43
C MET A 70 3.25 -15.49 0.98
N ALA A 71 3.11 -16.49 1.85
CA ALA A 71 2.20 -17.59 1.62
C ALA A 71 0.74 -17.06 1.58
N PRO A 72 -0.18 -17.67 0.80
CA PRO A 72 -1.56 -17.24 0.79
C PRO A 72 -2.21 -17.49 2.18
N PRO A 73 -3.22 -16.69 2.61
CA PRO A 73 -3.79 -16.77 3.97
C PRO A 73 -4.37 -18.14 4.37
N TYR A 74 -4.71 -18.98 3.41
CA TYR A 74 -5.22 -20.35 3.63
C TYR A 74 -4.10 -21.40 3.73
N SER A 75 -2.84 -21.02 3.52
CA SER A 75 -1.70 -21.93 3.63
C SER A 75 -1.35 -22.18 5.11
N PRO A 76 -0.99 -23.43 5.50
CA PRO A 76 -0.47 -23.69 6.83
C PRO A 76 0.87 -22.97 7.12
N GLU A 77 1.54 -22.47 6.08
CA GLU A 77 2.79 -21.70 6.21
C GLU A 77 2.54 -20.19 6.41
N PHE A 78 1.29 -19.73 6.32
CA PHE A 78 0.96 -18.33 6.55
C PHE A 78 1.01 -18.01 8.05
N ASP A 79 1.84 -17.04 8.41
CA ASP A 79 1.96 -16.51 9.76
C ASP A 79 1.80 -14.98 9.71
N PRO A 80 0.66 -14.43 10.18
CA PRO A 80 0.45 -12.98 10.17
C PRO A 80 1.44 -12.23 11.08
N MET A 81 2.09 -12.92 12.02
CA MET A 81 3.12 -12.35 12.87
C MET A 81 4.51 -12.43 12.22
N ARG A 82 4.65 -12.92 10.98
CA ARG A 82 5.92 -13.01 10.24
C ARG A 82 5.72 -12.72 8.75
N ILE A 83 5.00 -11.65 8.44
CA ILE A 83 4.75 -11.24 7.06
C ILE A 83 6.07 -10.78 6.42
N PRO A 84 6.54 -11.41 5.34
CA PRO A 84 7.76 -10.97 4.67
C PRO A 84 7.66 -9.50 4.23
N ARG A 85 8.70 -8.73 4.54
CA ARG A 85 8.84 -7.33 4.12
C ARG A 85 9.98 -7.19 3.12
N ILE A 86 9.72 -6.48 2.04
CA ILE A 86 10.74 -6.00 1.12
C ILE A 86 10.70 -4.48 1.24
N ALA A 87 11.67 -3.89 1.91
CA ALA A 87 11.89 -2.46 1.82
C ALA A 87 12.77 -2.18 0.60
N MET A 88 12.48 -1.08 -0.08
CA MET A 88 13.27 -0.68 -1.22
C MET A 88 14.61 -0.14 -0.72
N PRO A 89 15.77 -0.70 -1.12
CA PRO A 89 17.06 -0.14 -0.75
C PRO A 89 17.16 1.32 -1.21
N PRO A 90 17.89 2.19 -0.48
CA PRO A 90 18.20 3.54 -0.95
C PRO A 90 18.79 3.57 -2.38
N GLU A 91 19.55 2.54 -2.75
CA GLU A 91 20.12 2.35 -4.07
C GLU A 91 19.05 2.16 -5.16
N ALA A 92 17.94 1.49 -4.86
CA ALA A 92 16.83 1.38 -5.79
C ALA A 92 16.09 2.72 -5.96
N ILE A 93 15.97 3.52 -4.90
CA ILE A 93 15.46 4.90 -5.01
C ILE A 93 16.41 5.74 -5.85
N ALA A 94 17.72 5.68 -5.58
CA ALA A 94 18.72 6.41 -6.34
C ALA A 94 18.70 6.02 -7.83
N TYR A 95 18.56 4.73 -8.13
CA TYR A 95 18.42 4.23 -9.49
C TYR A 95 17.18 4.81 -10.19
N LEU A 96 16.02 4.80 -9.52
CA LEU A 96 14.78 5.38 -10.07
C LEU A 96 14.91 6.89 -10.32
N VAL A 97 15.61 7.61 -9.44
CA VAL A 97 15.87 9.06 -9.60
C VAL A 97 16.83 9.32 -10.75
N GLU A 98 17.90 8.53 -10.87
CA GLU A 98 18.90 8.64 -11.94
C GLU A 98 18.28 8.35 -13.32
N HIS A 99 17.40 7.34 -13.39
CA HIS A 99 16.77 6.89 -14.63
C HIS A 99 15.34 7.42 -14.79
N GLN A 100 14.98 8.50 -14.08
CA GLN A 100 13.59 9.01 -14.05
C GLN A 100 13.03 9.33 -15.44
N THR A 101 13.87 9.69 -16.42
CA THR A 101 13.45 10.00 -17.79
C THR A 101 13.21 8.75 -18.65
N GLU A 102 13.61 7.58 -18.16
CA GLU A 102 13.35 6.28 -18.80
C GLU A 102 11.98 5.72 -18.40
N PHE A 103 11.44 6.18 -17.27
CA PHE A 103 10.11 5.80 -16.81
C PHE A 103 9.06 6.81 -17.31
N PRO A 104 7.89 6.34 -17.77
CA PRO A 104 6.81 7.24 -18.15
C PRO A 104 6.33 8.02 -16.93
N THR A 105 6.29 9.35 -17.04
CA THR A 105 5.67 10.19 -16.02
C THR A 105 4.18 9.88 -15.97
N MET A 106 3.68 9.56 -14.77
CA MET A 106 2.24 9.44 -14.54
C MET A 106 1.58 10.77 -14.92
N VAL A 107 0.66 10.72 -15.87
CA VAL A 107 -0.19 11.86 -16.25
C VAL A 107 -1.60 11.61 -15.74
N SER A 108 -2.25 12.66 -15.22
CA SER A 108 -3.66 12.60 -14.91
C SER A 108 -4.47 13.18 -16.07
N CYS A 109 -5.61 12.56 -16.35
CA CYS A 109 -6.61 13.09 -17.26
C CYS A 109 -8.00 12.86 -16.66
N GLN A 110 -9.01 13.56 -17.17
CA GLN A 110 -10.38 13.43 -16.68
C GLN A 110 -11.14 12.44 -17.56
N VAL A 111 -11.45 11.27 -16.99
CA VAL A 111 -12.37 10.30 -17.60
C VAL A 111 -13.77 10.61 -17.10
N GLY A 112 -14.69 10.94 -18.02
CA GLY A 112 -16.08 11.24 -17.69
C GLY A 112 -16.63 12.55 -18.28
N PRO A 113 -17.82 12.98 -17.85
CA PRO A 113 -18.53 12.59 -16.62
C PRO A 113 -18.97 11.11 -16.59
N LEU A 114 -18.87 10.49 -15.40
CA LEU A 114 -19.27 9.10 -15.15
C LEU A 114 -20.65 9.05 -14.48
N ASP A 115 -21.42 8.02 -14.83
CA ASP A 115 -22.67 7.67 -14.17
C ASP A 115 -22.37 6.92 -12.87
N ALA A 116 -22.77 7.50 -11.74
CA ALA A 116 -22.51 6.98 -10.40
C ALA A 116 -23.13 5.59 -10.18
N GLU A 117 -24.17 5.22 -10.93
CA GLU A 117 -24.78 3.88 -10.82
C GLU A 117 -23.96 2.80 -11.54
N GLN A 118 -23.06 3.18 -12.44
CA GLN A 118 -22.31 2.28 -13.31
C GLN A 118 -20.81 2.24 -13.03
N VAL A 119 -20.30 3.02 -12.06
CA VAL A 119 -18.85 3.05 -11.71
C VAL A 119 -18.28 1.72 -11.22
N ASN A 120 -19.12 0.73 -10.92
CA ASN A 120 -18.68 -0.62 -10.56
C ASN A 120 -18.63 -1.59 -11.76
N ASP A 121 -19.14 -1.18 -12.93
CA ASP A 121 -19.12 -1.96 -14.17
C ASP A 121 -17.82 -1.67 -14.96
N GLN A 122 -16.98 -2.69 -15.11
CA GLN A 122 -15.69 -2.57 -15.79
C GLN A 122 -15.84 -2.28 -17.28
N ASP A 123 -16.88 -2.79 -17.94
CA ASP A 123 -17.10 -2.57 -19.37
C ASP A 123 -17.49 -1.11 -19.59
N TYR A 124 -18.38 -0.57 -18.75
CA TYR A 124 -18.75 0.85 -18.75
C TYR A 124 -17.53 1.77 -18.55
N LEU A 125 -16.70 1.48 -17.56
CA LEU A 125 -15.48 2.26 -17.29
C LEU A 125 -14.48 2.15 -18.45
N GLY A 126 -14.31 0.96 -19.02
CA GLY A 126 -13.45 0.74 -20.17
C GLY A 126 -13.89 1.56 -21.39
N GLU A 127 -15.19 1.59 -21.68
CA GLU A 127 -15.77 2.41 -22.74
C GLU A 127 -15.59 3.91 -22.50
N ALA A 128 -15.77 4.37 -21.25
CA ALA A 128 -15.55 5.76 -20.88
C ALA A 128 -14.09 6.19 -21.10
N ILE A 129 -13.12 5.35 -20.70
CA ILE A 129 -11.69 5.59 -20.95
C ILE A 129 -11.42 5.64 -22.46
N GLN A 130 -11.94 4.68 -23.22
CA GLN A 130 -11.77 4.63 -24.68
C GLN A 130 -12.37 5.87 -25.36
N ALA A 131 -13.51 6.38 -24.89
CA ALA A 131 -14.10 7.61 -25.39
C ALA A 131 -13.19 8.83 -25.12
N SER A 132 -12.63 8.94 -23.90
CA SER A 132 -11.68 10.01 -23.54
C SER A 132 -10.36 9.94 -24.30
N ILE A 133 -9.89 8.74 -24.67
CA ILE A 133 -8.75 8.56 -25.56
C ILE A 133 -9.10 9.05 -26.97
N THR A 134 -10.26 8.63 -27.48
CA THR A 134 -10.72 8.96 -28.84
C THR A 134 -10.98 10.46 -29.02
N SER A 135 -11.43 11.14 -27.96
CA SER A 135 -11.61 12.60 -27.96
C SER A 135 -10.29 13.38 -27.84
N GLY A 136 -9.17 12.70 -27.59
CA GLY A 136 -7.87 13.32 -27.33
C GLY A 136 -7.75 13.96 -25.94
N THR A 137 -8.71 13.73 -25.05
CA THR A 137 -8.70 14.25 -23.67
C THR A 137 -7.74 13.46 -22.79
N CYS A 138 -7.53 12.18 -23.09
CA CYS A 138 -6.58 11.30 -22.42
C CYS A 138 -5.64 10.62 -23.44
N PRO A 139 -4.36 10.37 -23.10
CA PRO A 139 -3.43 9.64 -23.96
C PRO A 139 -3.60 8.11 -23.85
N GLN A 140 -3.24 7.33 -24.86
CA GLN A 140 -3.18 5.87 -24.72
C GLN A 140 -2.22 5.47 -23.59
N GLY A 141 -2.54 4.41 -22.84
CA GLY A 141 -1.74 4.01 -21.69
C GLY A 141 -2.43 3.03 -20.74
N PHE A 142 -1.83 2.86 -19.57
CA PHE A 142 -2.45 2.16 -18.45
C PHE A 142 -3.23 3.13 -17.58
N TYR A 143 -4.43 2.72 -17.19
CA TYR A 143 -5.33 3.53 -16.38
C TYR A 143 -5.64 2.84 -15.07
N ILE A 144 -5.66 3.62 -14.00
CA ILE A 144 -6.21 3.23 -12.70
C ILE A 144 -7.40 4.15 -12.47
N LEU A 145 -8.60 3.57 -12.44
CA LEU A 145 -9.85 4.29 -12.22
C LEU A 145 -10.68 3.51 -11.20
N GLU A 146 -11.08 4.19 -10.13
CA GLU A 146 -11.66 3.57 -8.94
C GLU A 146 -10.74 2.44 -8.40
N ASN A 147 -11.19 1.19 -8.43
CA ASN A 147 -10.44 0.01 -7.97
C ASN A 147 -10.02 -0.92 -9.12
N TYR A 148 -10.10 -0.45 -10.37
CA TYR A 148 -9.82 -1.24 -11.55
C TYR A 148 -8.59 -0.73 -12.29
N SER A 149 -7.93 -1.63 -13.00
CA SER A 149 -6.78 -1.34 -13.84
C SER A 149 -7.09 -1.74 -15.28
N PHE A 150 -6.84 -0.84 -16.22
CA PHE A 150 -7.14 -1.04 -17.64
C PHE A 150 -5.88 -0.85 -18.48
N ASP A 151 -5.70 -1.72 -19.47
CA ASP A 151 -4.65 -1.60 -20.49
C ASP A 151 -5.26 -1.07 -21.79
N MET A 152 -4.98 0.19 -22.11
CA MET A 152 -5.53 0.92 -23.26
C MET A 152 -4.42 1.45 -24.17
N ARG A 153 -3.33 0.67 -24.29
CA ARG A 153 -2.18 0.97 -25.15
C ARG A 153 -2.45 0.64 -26.62
#